data_AF-A0A928T561-F1
#
_entry.id   AF-A0A928T561-F1
#
_cell.length_a   1.000
_cell.length_b   1.000
_cell.length_c   1.000
_cell.angle_alpha   90.00
_cell.angle_beta   90.00
_cell.angle_gamma   90.00
#
_symmetry.space_group_name_H-M   'P 1'
#
loop_
_entity.id
_entity.type
_entity.pdbx_description
1 polymer ?
#
loop_
_entity_poly.entity_id
_entity_poly.type
_entity_poly.pdbx_seq_one_letter_code
_entity_poly.pdbx_strand_id
1 'polypeptide(L)'
;MKPPDEKYEIQDGYYVLIIVQNGKVIHFTPNVSLSHADFVKRTVGTLPSDAWVGSATKNDGYLTAINSYTFYQNQLPAPPEIQSVVKAQFC
;
A
#
# COMPACT_ATOMS: atom_id res chain seq x y z
N MET A 1 -2.54 12.54 -1.11
CA MET A 1 -3.82 12.66 -1.86
C MET A 1 -4.84 11.75 -1.21
N LYS A 2 -6.10 12.18 -1.13
CA LYS A 2 -7.24 11.28 -0.92
C LYS A 2 -7.36 10.41 -2.18
N PRO A 3 -7.68 9.11 -2.09
CA PRO A 3 -7.87 8.29 -3.28
C PRO A 3 -8.93 8.91 -4.21
N PRO A 4 -8.72 8.92 -5.54
CA PRO A 4 -9.77 9.34 -6.48
C PRO A 4 -10.99 8.41 -6.37
N ASP A 5 -12.17 8.93 -6.75
CA ASP A 5 -13.42 8.16 -6.78
C ASP A 5 -13.40 7.06 -7.88
N GLU A 6 -12.49 7.19 -8.85
CA GLU A 6 -12.22 6.22 -9.90
C GLU A 6 -11.11 5.25 -9.46
N LYS A 7 -11.28 3.94 -9.73
CA LYS A 7 -10.29 2.93 -9.37
C LYS A 7 -8.96 3.21 -10.08
N TYR A 8 -7.91 3.47 -9.31
CA TYR A 8 -6.55 3.53 -9.83
C TYR A 8 -6.10 2.09 -10.16
N GLU A 9 -5.93 1.72 -11.43
CA GLU A 9 -5.37 0.41 -11.75
C GLU A 9 -3.84 0.45 -11.70
N ILE A 10 -3.23 -0.47 -10.94
CA ILE A 10 -1.77 -0.61 -10.95
C ILE A 10 -1.39 -1.38 -12.22
N GLN A 11 -0.56 -0.76 -13.07
CA GLN A 11 -0.03 -1.40 -14.27
C GLN A 11 1.04 -2.44 -13.92
N ASP A 12 1.25 -3.41 -14.81
CA ASP A 12 2.29 -4.41 -14.62
C ASP A 12 3.68 -3.77 -14.59
N GLY A 13 4.55 -4.23 -13.69
CA GLY A 13 5.84 -3.64 -13.39
C GLY A 13 5.79 -2.38 -12.51
N TYR A 14 4.60 -1.90 -12.12
CA TYR A 14 4.47 -0.74 -11.25
C TYR A 14 4.47 -1.11 -9.77
N TYR A 15 4.86 -0.12 -8.97
CA TYR A 15 5.00 -0.21 -7.53
C TYR A 15 4.40 1.04 -6.89
N VAL A 16 3.57 0.84 -5.87
CA VAL A 16 2.83 1.91 -5.18
C VAL A 16 2.96 1.71 -3.68
N LEU A 17 3.33 2.76 -2.94
CA LEU A 17 3.28 2.76 -1.47
C LEU A 17 1.85 2.95 -1.01
N ILE A 18 1.40 2.19 0.00
CA ILE A 18 0.01 2.20 0.47
C ILE A 18 -0.08 2.16 1.99
N ILE A 19 -1.10 2.83 2.54
CA ILE A 19 -1.55 2.69 3.93
C ILE A 19 -2.99 2.15 3.91
N VAL A 20 -3.22 1.08 4.64
CA VAL A 20 -4.52 0.45 4.82
C VAL A 20 -4.99 0.69 6.26
N GLN A 21 -6.22 1.12 6.45
CA GLN A 21 -6.84 1.27 7.77
C GLN A 21 -8.34 0.98 7.64
N ASN A 22 -8.92 0.30 8.62
CA ASN A 22 -10.36 -0.02 8.64
C ASN A 22 -10.86 -0.69 7.34
N GLY A 23 -10.08 -1.63 6.82
CA GLY A 23 -10.42 -2.40 5.61
C GLY A 23 -10.39 -1.59 4.31
N LYS A 24 -9.71 -0.43 4.28
CA LYS A 24 -9.63 0.43 3.09
C LYS A 24 -8.21 0.95 2.89
N VAL A 25 -7.81 1.14 1.64
CA VAL A 25 -6.61 1.93 1.33
C VAL A 25 -6.94 3.40 1.57
N ILE A 26 -6.36 3.99 2.62
CA ILE A 26 -6.64 5.39 3.00
C ILE A 26 -5.67 6.38 2.32
N HIS A 27 -4.46 5.92 2.00
CA HIS A 27 -3.46 6.68 1.28
C HIS A 27 -2.67 5.79 0.34
N PHE A 28 -2.31 6.33 -0.82
CA PHE A 28 -1.34 5.70 -1.71
C PHE A 28 -0.50 6.75 -2.44
N THR A 29 0.68 6.34 -2.93
CA THR A 29 1.50 7.14 -3.83
C THR A 29 2.33 6.26 -4.76
N PRO A 30 2.39 6.59 -6.08
CA PRO A 30 3.33 5.95 -7.00
C PRO A 30 4.74 6.54 -6.89
N ASN A 31 4.98 7.51 -6.00
CA ASN A 31 6.30 8.09 -5.81
C ASN A 31 7.21 7.12 -5.06
N VAL A 32 7.90 6.28 -5.83
CA VAL A 32 8.85 5.28 -5.33
C VAL A 32 10.15 5.87 -4.77
N SER A 33 10.36 7.18 -4.88
CA SER A 33 11.51 7.85 -4.26
C SER A 33 11.32 8.05 -2.74
N LEU A 34 10.14 7.79 -2.20
CA LEU A 34 9.86 7.87 -0.77
C LEU A 34 10.13 6.53 -0.08
N SER A 35 10.72 6.59 1.11
CA SER A 35 10.68 5.45 2.03
C SER A 35 9.27 5.28 2.62
N HIS A 36 8.92 4.09 3.12
CA HIS A 36 7.66 3.90 3.86
C HIS A 36 7.56 4.84 5.08
N ALA A 37 8.68 5.12 5.76
CA ALA A 37 8.72 6.03 6.90
C ALA A 37 8.41 7.48 6.48
N ASP A 38 9.02 7.97 5.39
CA ASP A 38 8.74 9.30 4.87
C ASP A 38 7.30 9.42 4.38
N PHE A 39 6.79 8.38 3.71
CA PHE A 39 5.42 8.34 3.28
C PHE A 39 4.45 8.47 4.46
N VAL A 40 4.59 7.63 5.49
CA VAL A 40 3.78 7.68 6.73
C VAL A 40 3.88 9.06 7.39
N LYS A 41 5.10 9.58 7.58
CA LYS A 41 5.32 10.87 8.23
C LYS A 41 4.63 12.01 7.49
N ARG A 42 4.65 12.00 6.15
CA ARG A 42 4.05 13.04 5.32
C ARG A 42 2.52 12.91 5.20
N THR A 43 1.96 11.70 5.32
CA THR A 43 0.52 11.49 5.16
C THR A 43 -0.26 11.50 6.46
N VAL A 44 0.23 10.80 7.48
CA VAL A 44 -0.48 10.55 8.74
C VAL A 44 0.35 10.95 9.97
N GLY A 45 1.58 11.43 9.79
CA GLY A 45 2.50 11.82 10.87
C GLY A 45 3.13 10.60 11.56
N THR A 46 2.31 9.81 12.22
CA THR A 46 2.67 8.53 12.85
C THR A 46 1.68 7.48 12.38
N LEU A 47 2.16 6.27 12.07
CA LEU A 47 1.27 5.19 11.63
C LEU A 47 0.26 4.87 12.76
N PRO A 48 -1.06 4.97 12.51
CA PRO A 48 -2.06 4.58 13.49
C PRO A 48 -1.91 3.10 13.89
N SER A 49 -2.26 2.76 15.13
CA SER A 49 -2.09 1.38 15.66
C SER A 49 -2.97 0.34 14.95
N ASP A 50 -4.08 0.78 14.37
CA ASP A 50 -5.02 -0.02 13.58
C ASP A 50 -4.73 0.04 12.07
N ALA A 51 -3.63 0.68 11.66
CA ALA A 51 -3.24 0.81 10.27
C ALA A 51 -2.09 -0.16 9.90
N TRP A 52 -2.07 -0.52 8.62
CA TRP A 52 -1.01 -1.28 7.98
C TRP A 52 -0.34 -0.45 6.89
N VAL A 53 0.98 -0.58 6.72
CA VAL A 53 1.75 0.12 5.67
C VAL A 53 2.60 -0.84 4.85
N GLY A 54 2.60 -0.66 3.54
CA GLY A 54 3.44 -1.45 2.69
C GLY A 54 3.37 -0.98 1.26
N SER A 55 3.46 -1.92 0.34
CA SER A 55 3.45 -1.62 -1.07
C SER A 55 2.55 -2.56 -1.83
N ALA A 56 1.89 -2.04 -2.86
CA ALA A 56 1.20 -2.83 -3.86
C ALA A 56 2.05 -2.85 -5.13
N THR A 57 2.29 -4.03 -5.67
CA THR A 57 3.03 -4.22 -6.93
C THR A 57 2.31 -5.24 -7.79
N LYS A 58 2.27 -5.00 -9.10
CA LYS A 58 1.75 -5.95 -10.08
C LYS A 58 2.93 -6.47 -10.90
N ASN A 59 3.17 -7.78 -10.85
CA ASN A 59 4.19 -8.46 -11.64
C ASN A 59 3.57 -9.68 -12.29
N ASP A 60 3.84 -9.90 -13.58
CA ASP A 60 3.27 -10.99 -14.38
C ASP A 60 1.73 -11.03 -14.30
N GLY A 61 1.09 -9.86 -14.18
CA GLY A 61 -0.36 -9.71 -14.03
C GLY A 61 -0.88 -9.95 -12.61
N TYR A 62 -0.04 -10.34 -11.65
CA TYR A 62 -0.42 -10.62 -10.27
C TYR A 62 -0.20 -9.42 -9.37
N LEU A 63 -1.29 -8.80 -8.94
CA LEU A 63 -1.28 -7.74 -7.94
C LEU A 63 -1.08 -8.34 -6.53
N THR A 64 -0.02 -7.91 -5.85
CA THR A 64 0.36 -8.38 -4.51
C THR A 64 0.67 -7.21 -3.59
N ALA A 65 0.16 -7.26 -2.37
CA ALA A 65 0.56 -6.39 -1.27
C ALA A 65 1.76 -6.99 -0.51
N ILE A 66 2.79 -6.21 -0.26
CA ILE A 66 4.03 -6.62 0.44
C ILE A 66 4.22 -5.73 1.67
N ASN A 67 4.60 -6.35 2.79
CA ASN A 67 4.89 -5.65 4.04
C ASN A 67 6.03 -4.64 3.90
N SER A 68 5.94 -3.51 4.60
CA SER A 68 7.08 -2.64 4.79
C SER A 68 8.13 -3.29 5.70
N TYR A 69 9.36 -3.42 5.19
CA TYR A 69 10.49 -3.84 6.01
C TYR A 69 10.72 -2.91 7.20
N THR A 70 10.51 -1.60 7.02
CA THR A 70 10.75 -0.60 8.09
C THR A 70 9.82 -0.82 9.28
N PHE A 71 8.57 -1.21 9.04
CA PHE A 71 7.56 -1.34 10.09
C PHE A 71 7.39 -2.78 10.60
N TYR A 72 7.68 -3.78 9.77
CA TYR A 72 7.43 -5.20 10.11
C TYR A 72 8.68 -6.09 10.05
N GLN A 73 9.85 -5.53 9.73
CA GLN A 73 11.13 -6.25 9.62
C GLN A 73 11.10 -7.43 8.64
N ASN A 74 10.18 -7.40 7.67
CA ASN A 74 10.08 -8.39 6.60
C ASN A 74 9.50 -7.77 5.32
N GLN A 75 9.75 -8.41 4.19
CA GLN A 75 9.15 -8.10 2.89
C GLN A 75 8.36 -9.30 2.36
N LEU A 76 7.60 -9.94 3.24
CA LEU A 76 6.70 -11.03 2.87
C LEU A 76 5.36 -10.47 2.37
N PRO A 77 4.56 -11.29 1.67
CA PRO A 77 3.18 -10.95 1.38
C PRO A 77 2.43 -10.46 2.62
N ALA A 78 1.64 -9.40 2.45
CA ALA A 78 0.74 -8.92 3.49
C ALA A 78 -0.29 -9.99 3.86
N PRO A 79 -0.89 -9.91 5.06
CA PRO A 79 -1.97 -10.81 5.47
C PRO A 79 -3.13 -10.87 4.46
N PRO A 80 -3.88 -12.00 4.37
CA PRO A 80 -4.94 -12.20 3.38
C PRO A 80 -6.01 -11.09 3.34
N GLU A 81 -6.33 -10.52 4.49
CA GLU A 81 -7.26 -9.39 4.62
C GLU A 81 -6.73 -8.15 3.91
N ILE A 82 -5.44 -7.84 4.02
CA ILE A 82 -4.79 -6.72 3.33
C ILE A 82 -4.71 -7.01 1.82
N GLN A 83 -4.38 -8.25 1.43
CA GLN A 83 -4.39 -8.65 0.01
C GLN A 83 -5.75 -8.38 -0.63
N SER A 84 -6.83 -8.73 0.07
CA SER A 84 -8.20 -8.57 -0.43
C SER A 84 -8.57 -7.11 -0.60
N VAL A 85 -8.21 -6.26 0.37
CA VAL A 85 -8.42 -4.80 0.30
C VAL A 85 -7.66 -4.18 -0.87
N VAL A 86 -6.39 -4.56 -1.07
CA VAL A 86 -5.57 -4.04 -2.17
C VAL A 86 -6.10 -4.48 -3.52
N LYS A 87 -6.51 -5.75 -3.68
CA LYS A 87 -7.14 -6.23 -4.91
C LYS A 87 -8.47 -5.53 -5.19
N ALA A 88 -9.31 -5.30 -4.19
CA ALA A 88 -10.58 -4.60 -4.38
C ALA A 88 -10.40 -3.13 -4.81
N GLN A 89 -9.32 -2.49 -4.37
CA GLN A 89 -9.03 -1.08 -4.65
C GLN A 89 -8.37 -0.87 -6.02
N PHE A 90 -7.41 -1.73 -6.40
CA PHE A 90 -6.52 -1.49 -7.54
C PHE A 90 -6.68 -2.49 -8.70
N CYS A 91 -7.71 -3.34 -8.65
CA CYS A 91 -8.11 -4.28 -9.69
C CYS A 91 -9.62 -4.16 -9.93
#